data_AF-A0A7L0JG76-F1
#
_entry.id   AF-A0A7L0JG76-F1
#
_cell.length_a   1.000
_cell.length_b   1.000
_cell.length_c   1.000
_cell.angle_alpha   90.00
_cell.angle_beta   90.00
_cell.angle_gamma   90.00
#
_symmetry.space_group_name_H-M   'P 1'
#
loop_
_entity.id
_entity.type
_entity.pdbx_description
1 polymer ?
#
loop_
_entity_poly.entity_id
_entity_poly.type
_entity_poly.pdbx_seq_one_letter_code
_entity_poly.pdbx_strand_id
1 'polypeptide(L)'
;PSPLPTLIRKKRDGERLEDAEIRSFVRGVTEGTAQQGQIGAMLMAIRLRGMDAGETLALSRAMAASGRALTWPPAWHGLVVDKHSTGGVGDKVSLALVPALAACGCKVPMISGRGLGHTGGTLDKLEAIPGFRVSLSPQEMCSTLERVGCCIVGQSEELAPADRVLYGLRDVTATVDSVPLITASILSKKAAEQLSALVLDVKFGGAALYRTRDSARELAQSLVEVGTHLGIRTVAVLSRMDQPLGRAVGNSLEVLEALECLDGGGPPDLRQLVTALG
;
A
#
# COMPACT_ATOMS: atom_id res chain seq x y z
N PRO A 1 -6.98 17.45 -24.23
CA PRO A 1 -7.35 16.41 -23.23
C PRO A 1 -8.86 16.11 -23.30
N SER A 2 -9.25 14.84 -23.31
CA SER A 2 -10.67 14.45 -23.26
C SER A 2 -11.29 14.93 -21.93
N PRO A 3 -12.49 15.53 -21.93
CA PRO A 3 -13.17 15.93 -20.70
C PRO A 3 -13.38 14.73 -19.77
N LEU A 4 -13.26 14.93 -18.45
CA LEU A 4 -13.39 13.85 -17.47
C LEU A 4 -14.74 13.09 -17.57
N PRO A 5 -15.90 13.74 -17.81
CA PRO A 5 -17.16 13.03 -18.05
C PRO A 5 -17.11 12.04 -19.22
N THR A 6 -16.33 12.33 -20.27
CA THR A 6 -16.15 11.44 -21.42
C THR A 6 -15.38 10.19 -21.03
N LEU A 7 -14.34 10.33 -20.20
CA LEU A 7 -13.57 9.20 -19.68
C LEU A 7 -14.43 8.31 -18.76
N ILE A 8 -15.24 8.93 -17.89
CA ILE A 8 -16.19 8.22 -17.02
C ILE A 8 -17.20 7.43 -17.86
N ARG A 9 -17.77 8.04 -18.90
CA ARG A 9 -18.70 7.37 -19.82
C ARG A 9 -18.06 6.15 -20.47
N LYS A 10 -16.87 6.32 -21.03
CA LYS A 10 -16.09 5.26 -21.67
C LYS A 10 -15.90 4.08 -20.71
N LYS A 11 -15.43 4.34 -19.49
CA LYS A 11 -15.21 3.26 -18.52
C LYS A 11 -16.51 2.61 -18.03
N ARG A 12 -17.56 3.39 -17.80
CA ARG A 12 -18.92 2.90 -17.44
C ARG A 12 -19.45 1.90 -18.48
N ASP A 13 -19.20 2.19 -19.76
CA ASP A 13 -19.65 1.40 -20.90
C ASP A 13 -18.76 0.17 -21.15
N GLY A 14 -17.74 -0.04 -20.31
CA GLY A 14 -16.85 -1.22 -20.36
C GLY A 14 -15.70 -1.08 -21.34
N GLU A 15 -15.50 0.11 -21.91
CA GLU A 15 -14.39 0.36 -22.82
C GLU A 15 -13.07 0.57 -22.06
N ARG A 16 -11.97 0.22 -22.73
CA ARG A 16 -10.61 0.36 -22.22
C ARG A 16 -10.16 1.83 -22.26
N LEU A 17 -9.62 2.34 -21.16
CA LEU A 17 -8.96 3.64 -21.12
C LEU A 17 -7.53 3.53 -21.66
N GLU A 18 -7.14 4.48 -22.49
CA GLU A 18 -5.77 4.60 -22.98
C GLU A 18 -4.85 5.22 -21.91
N ASP A 19 -3.55 4.93 -21.99
CA ASP A 19 -2.54 5.47 -21.07
C ASP A 19 -2.61 7.00 -20.89
N ALA A 20 -2.86 7.73 -21.99
CA ALA A 20 -2.97 9.19 -21.95
C ALA A 20 -4.24 9.66 -21.23
N GLU A 21 -5.34 8.90 -21.34
CA GLU A 21 -6.60 9.17 -20.65
C GLU A 21 -6.45 8.94 -19.15
N ILE A 22 -5.80 7.83 -18.76
CA ILE A 22 -5.49 7.50 -17.36
C ILE A 22 -4.59 8.57 -16.74
N ARG A 23 -3.51 8.97 -17.44
CA ARG A 23 -2.64 10.07 -16.98
C ARG A 23 -3.41 11.37 -16.80
N SER A 24 -4.32 11.69 -17.73
CA SER A 24 -5.13 12.91 -17.63
C SER A 24 -6.09 12.87 -16.43
N PHE A 25 -6.68 11.71 -16.14
CA PHE A 25 -7.50 11.52 -14.95
C PHE A 25 -6.69 11.70 -13.66
N VAL A 26 -5.57 10.99 -13.52
CA VAL A 26 -4.72 11.06 -12.32
C VAL A 26 -4.18 12.47 -12.09
N ARG A 27 -3.77 13.17 -13.17
CA ARG A 27 -3.38 14.57 -13.08
C ARG A 27 -4.52 15.45 -12.58
N GLY A 28 -5.74 15.28 -13.10
CA GLY A 28 -6.90 16.04 -12.65
C GLY A 28 -7.24 15.81 -11.17
N VAL A 29 -7.03 14.59 -10.67
CA VAL A 29 -7.14 14.26 -9.24
C VAL A 29 -6.08 15.00 -8.42
N THR A 30 -4.84 15.01 -8.90
CA THR A 30 -3.68 15.57 -8.19
C THR A 30 -3.74 17.10 -8.14
N GLU A 31 -4.11 17.74 -9.25
CA GLU A 31 -4.21 19.21 -9.38
C GLU A 31 -5.52 19.78 -8.82
N GLY A 32 -6.43 18.93 -8.32
CA GLY A 32 -7.73 19.36 -7.78
C GLY A 32 -8.73 19.86 -8.82
N THR A 33 -8.49 19.64 -10.11
CA THR A 33 -9.42 20.01 -11.19
C THR A 33 -10.54 18.99 -11.38
N ALA A 34 -10.36 17.76 -10.90
CA ALA A 34 -11.41 16.74 -10.83
C ALA A 34 -12.26 16.92 -9.57
N GLN A 35 -13.57 17.08 -9.75
CA GLN A 35 -14.50 17.19 -8.63
C GLN A 35 -14.72 15.83 -7.95
N GLN A 36 -14.98 15.81 -6.64
CA GLN A 36 -15.18 14.56 -5.89
C GLN A 36 -16.26 13.65 -6.49
N GLY A 37 -17.37 14.22 -6.98
CA GLY A 37 -18.43 13.45 -7.65
C GLY A 37 -17.96 12.78 -8.94
N GLN A 38 -17.04 13.41 -9.69
CA GLN A 38 -16.45 12.82 -10.90
C GLN A 38 -15.46 11.71 -10.54
N ILE A 39 -14.66 11.90 -9.50
CA ILE A 39 -13.71 10.88 -9.01
C ILE A 39 -14.49 9.66 -8.51
N GLY A 40 -15.51 9.85 -7.68
CA GLY A 40 -16.38 8.78 -7.19
C GLY A 40 -17.07 8.02 -8.33
N ALA A 41 -17.55 8.72 -9.36
CA ALA A 41 -18.14 8.09 -10.54
C ALA A 41 -17.13 7.24 -11.33
N MET A 42 -15.89 7.71 -11.51
CA MET A 42 -14.82 6.93 -12.14
C MET A 42 -14.46 5.70 -11.30
N LEU A 43 -14.30 5.86 -9.99
CA LEU A 43 -14.00 4.75 -9.07
C LEU A 43 -15.08 3.67 -9.13
N MET A 44 -16.36 4.06 -9.13
CA MET A 44 -17.48 3.12 -9.24
C MET A 44 -17.52 2.43 -10.61
N ALA A 45 -17.23 3.16 -11.70
CA ALA A 45 -17.11 2.56 -13.03
C ALA A 45 -15.99 1.51 -13.08
N ILE A 46 -14.81 1.79 -12.53
CA ILE A 46 -13.70 0.84 -12.40
C ILE A 46 -14.09 -0.34 -11.52
N ARG A 47 -14.77 -0.10 -10.39
CA ARG A 47 -15.22 -1.18 -9.50
C ARG A 47 -16.16 -2.16 -10.21
N LEU A 48 -17.07 -1.66 -11.04
CA LEU A 48 -18.08 -2.48 -11.72
C LEU A 48 -17.60 -3.10 -13.04
N ARG A 49 -16.64 -2.48 -13.73
CA ARG A 49 -16.15 -2.93 -15.05
C ARG A 49 -14.74 -3.50 -15.02
N GLY A 50 -14.03 -3.40 -13.90
CA GLY A 50 -12.63 -3.80 -13.78
C GLY A 50 -11.70 -2.92 -14.62
N MET A 51 -10.43 -3.29 -14.67
CA MET A 51 -9.42 -2.76 -15.59
C MET A 51 -8.57 -3.93 -16.05
N ASP A 52 -8.10 -3.91 -17.30
CA ASP A 52 -7.13 -4.88 -17.75
C ASP A 52 -5.73 -4.63 -17.14
N ALA A 53 -4.78 -5.55 -17.39
CA ALA A 53 -3.43 -5.44 -16.86
C ALA A 53 -2.70 -4.18 -17.33
N GLY A 54 -2.93 -3.76 -18.58
CA GLY A 54 -2.33 -2.55 -19.15
C GLY A 54 -2.87 -1.28 -18.53
N GLU A 55 -4.19 -1.19 -18.38
CA GLU A 55 -4.89 -0.12 -17.66
C GLU A 55 -4.41 -0.04 -16.20
N THR A 56 -4.31 -1.17 -15.51
CA THR A 56 -3.88 -1.23 -14.10
C THR A 56 -2.43 -0.78 -13.95
N LEU A 57 -1.54 -1.18 -14.85
CA LEU A 57 -0.16 -0.71 -14.89
C LEU A 57 -0.07 0.78 -15.17
N ALA A 58 -0.83 1.29 -16.15
CA ALA A 58 -0.86 2.71 -16.49
C ALA A 58 -1.37 3.56 -15.31
N LEU A 59 -2.39 3.09 -14.59
CA LEU A 59 -2.91 3.75 -13.39
C LEU A 59 -1.85 3.76 -12.27
N SER A 60 -1.21 2.62 -12.02
CA SER A 60 -0.14 2.49 -11.02
C SER A 60 1.02 3.44 -11.30
N ARG A 61 1.49 3.49 -12.55
CA ARG A 61 2.57 4.40 -12.99
C ARG A 61 2.17 5.87 -12.86
N ALA A 62 0.97 6.22 -13.31
CA ALA A 62 0.48 7.59 -13.25
C ALA A 62 0.33 8.07 -11.80
N MET A 63 -0.16 7.22 -10.90
CA MET A 63 -0.25 7.51 -9.47
C MET A 63 1.13 7.63 -8.82
N ALA A 64 2.08 6.75 -9.14
CA ALA A 64 3.45 6.83 -8.65
C ALA A 64 4.13 8.15 -9.07
N ALA A 65 3.91 8.57 -10.32
CA ALA A 65 4.46 9.80 -10.89
C ALA A 65 3.70 11.09 -10.49
N SER A 66 2.63 10.98 -9.69
CA SER A 66 1.85 12.15 -9.26
C SER A 66 2.58 13.04 -8.24
N GLY A 67 3.63 12.50 -7.59
CA GLY A 67 4.46 13.21 -6.63
C GLY A 67 5.94 12.97 -6.89
N ARG A 68 6.75 13.23 -5.87
CA ARG A 68 8.19 13.01 -5.86
C ARG A 68 8.50 11.54 -5.59
N ALA A 69 9.35 10.95 -6.44
CA ALA A 69 10.01 9.69 -6.13
C ALA A 69 11.18 9.95 -5.16
N LEU A 70 11.38 9.04 -4.20
CA LEU A 70 12.54 9.07 -3.33
C LEU A 70 13.81 8.73 -4.12
N THR A 71 14.97 9.13 -3.61
CA THR A 71 16.25 8.81 -4.23
C THR A 71 17.25 8.50 -3.14
N TRP A 72 17.94 7.37 -3.29
CA TRP A 72 18.79 6.82 -2.26
C TRP A 72 20.26 6.89 -2.66
N PRO A 73 21.18 6.95 -1.69
CA PRO A 73 22.60 6.81 -1.96
C PRO A 73 22.90 5.53 -2.75
N PRO A 74 23.82 5.56 -3.73
CA PRO A 74 24.20 4.38 -4.51
C PRO A 74 24.66 3.19 -3.65
N ALA A 75 25.24 3.47 -2.47
CA ALA A 75 25.66 2.44 -1.51
C ALA A 75 24.51 1.58 -0.97
N TRP A 76 23.25 2.04 -1.08
CA TRP A 76 22.07 1.28 -0.66
C TRP A 76 21.45 0.44 -1.78
N HIS A 77 22.05 0.45 -2.97
CA HIS A 77 21.57 -0.34 -4.11
C HIS A 77 21.44 -1.82 -3.72
N GLY A 78 20.25 -2.40 -3.93
CA GLY A 78 19.95 -3.78 -3.55
C GLY A 78 19.52 -3.98 -2.09
N LEU A 79 19.69 -2.97 -1.22
CA LEU A 79 19.35 -3.04 0.21
C LEU A 79 17.99 -2.42 0.55
N VAL A 80 17.44 -1.59 -0.35
CA VAL A 80 16.15 -0.93 -0.12
C VAL A 80 15.02 -1.92 -0.35
N VAL A 81 14.33 -2.32 0.71
CA VAL A 81 13.26 -3.34 0.66
C VAL A 81 12.06 -2.88 1.45
N ASP A 82 10.89 -3.44 1.14
CA ASP A 82 9.71 -3.21 1.96
C ASP A 82 8.75 -4.41 1.96
N LYS A 83 7.78 -4.38 2.88
CA LYS A 83 6.66 -5.30 2.96
C LYS A 83 5.35 -4.52 2.89
N HIS A 84 4.33 -5.05 2.22
CA HIS A 84 2.98 -4.48 2.30
C HIS A 84 1.93 -5.54 2.63
N SER A 85 0.96 -5.21 3.48
CA SER A 85 -0.21 -6.04 3.75
C SER A 85 -1.42 -5.50 3.02
N THR A 86 -2.28 -6.37 2.49
CA THR A 86 -3.59 -5.95 1.94
C THR A 86 -4.59 -5.55 3.03
N GLY A 87 -4.23 -5.67 4.31
CA GLY A 87 -5.07 -5.32 5.45
C GLY A 87 -5.72 -6.54 6.10
N GLY A 88 -5.80 -6.51 7.43
CA GLY A 88 -6.35 -7.56 8.27
C GLY A 88 -6.59 -7.07 9.69
N VAL A 89 -7.23 -7.91 10.50
CA VAL A 89 -7.55 -7.60 11.90
C VAL A 89 -6.40 -8.08 12.79
N GLY A 90 -5.91 -7.22 13.69
CA GLY A 90 -4.74 -7.53 14.50
C GLY A 90 -3.43 -7.63 13.70
N ASP A 91 -3.34 -7.05 12.50
CA ASP A 91 -2.12 -7.19 11.69
C ASP A 91 -1.02 -6.21 12.13
N LYS A 92 -0.22 -6.59 13.13
CA LYS A 92 0.92 -5.80 13.63
C LYS A 92 2.29 -6.22 13.08
N VAL A 93 2.30 -7.03 12.02
CA VAL A 93 3.56 -7.56 11.43
C VAL A 93 4.54 -6.45 11.12
N SER A 94 4.09 -5.34 10.51
CA SER A 94 4.97 -4.24 10.12
C SER A 94 5.73 -3.63 11.29
N LEU A 95 5.14 -3.61 12.49
CA LEU A 95 5.76 -3.03 13.68
C LEU A 95 6.98 -3.85 14.16
N ALA A 96 6.96 -5.17 13.94
CA ALA A 96 8.08 -6.06 14.26
C ALA A 96 9.03 -6.27 13.08
N LEU A 97 8.49 -6.45 11.87
CA LEU A 97 9.27 -6.80 10.67
C LEU A 97 10.18 -5.66 10.20
N VAL A 98 9.68 -4.41 10.21
CA VAL A 98 10.45 -3.25 9.75
C VAL A 98 11.76 -3.06 10.53
N PRO A 99 11.77 -3.04 11.88
CA PRO A 99 13.03 -2.98 12.63
C PRO A 99 13.86 -4.27 12.52
N ALA A 100 13.24 -5.45 12.36
CA ALA A 100 13.98 -6.70 12.16
C ALA A 100 14.79 -6.68 10.85
N LEU A 101 14.19 -6.25 9.73
CA LEU A 101 14.87 -6.10 8.45
C LEU A 101 16.01 -5.07 8.53
N ALA A 102 15.80 -3.96 9.24
CA ALA A 102 16.86 -2.97 9.48
C ALA A 102 18.03 -3.56 10.28
N ALA A 103 17.75 -4.38 11.30
CA ALA A 103 18.78 -5.10 12.05
C ALA A 103 19.55 -6.12 11.19
N CYS A 104 18.91 -6.67 10.15
CA CYS A 104 19.53 -7.52 9.13
C CYS A 104 20.30 -6.73 8.04
N GLY A 105 20.44 -5.41 8.18
CA GLY A 105 21.22 -4.56 7.27
C GLY A 105 20.45 -4.00 6.07
N CYS A 106 19.13 -4.22 6.00
CA CYS A 106 18.30 -3.62 4.96
C CYS A 106 17.98 -2.15 5.23
N LYS A 107 17.51 -1.43 4.20
CA LYS A 107 16.95 -0.08 4.32
C LYS A 107 15.45 -0.14 4.04
N VAL A 108 14.62 0.26 5.01
CA VAL A 108 13.15 0.09 4.92
C VAL A 108 12.42 1.44 4.99
N PRO A 109 12.15 2.10 3.83
CA PRO A 109 11.48 3.40 3.75
C PRO A 109 9.94 3.27 3.67
N MET A 110 9.32 2.55 4.60
CA MET A 110 7.92 2.13 4.45
C MET A 110 6.95 3.32 4.43
N ILE A 111 6.25 3.50 3.30
CA ILE A 111 5.04 4.33 3.22
C ILE A 111 3.83 3.44 3.49
N SER A 112 3.13 3.73 4.59
CA SER A 112 1.96 3.00 5.06
C SER A 112 0.69 3.86 4.97
N GLY A 113 -0.47 3.20 5.03
CA GLY A 113 -1.77 3.84 5.16
C GLY A 113 -2.31 3.81 6.60
N ARG A 114 -3.39 4.54 6.80
CA ARG A 114 -4.31 4.42 7.95
C ARG A 114 -5.32 3.30 7.71
N GLY A 115 -6.14 3.01 8.73
CA GLY A 115 -7.22 2.04 8.66
C GLY A 115 -8.14 2.24 7.46
N LEU A 116 -8.72 1.14 6.98
CA LEU A 116 -9.63 1.10 5.83
C LEU A 116 -10.75 0.10 6.10
N GLY A 117 -11.99 0.55 6.01
CA GLY A 117 -13.14 -0.24 6.45
C GLY A 117 -12.96 -0.74 7.89
N HIS A 118 -13.04 -2.07 8.09
CA HIS A 118 -12.90 -2.70 9.41
C HIS A 118 -11.46 -3.07 9.80
N THR A 119 -10.48 -2.75 8.96
CA THR A 119 -9.06 -3.09 9.20
C THR A 119 -8.30 -1.93 9.82
N GLY A 120 -7.47 -2.20 10.82
CA GLY A 120 -6.65 -1.18 11.49
C GLY A 120 -5.41 -0.81 10.68
N GLY A 121 -4.97 0.45 10.75
CA GLY A 121 -3.78 0.95 10.05
C GLY A 121 -2.51 0.88 10.88
N THR A 122 -1.35 0.69 10.23
CA THR A 122 -0.04 0.71 10.93
C THR A 122 0.26 2.09 11.52
N LEU A 123 -0.13 3.16 10.82
CA LEU A 123 0.09 4.53 11.30
C LEU A 123 -0.70 4.82 12.57
N ASP A 124 -1.96 4.38 12.63
CA ASP A 124 -2.83 4.59 13.79
C ASP A 124 -2.28 3.86 15.04
N LYS A 125 -1.61 2.72 14.85
CA LYS A 125 -0.91 1.98 15.91
C LYS A 125 0.31 2.76 16.40
N LEU A 126 1.15 3.27 15.49
CA LEU A 126 2.35 4.01 15.84
C LEU A 126 2.04 5.33 16.54
N GLU A 127 0.95 6.01 16.19
CA GLU A 127 0.49 7.24 16.86
C GLU A 127 0.03 7.01 18.31
N ALA A 128 -0.16 5.74 18.73
CA ALA A 128 -0.36 5.43 20.14
C ALA A 128 0.91 5.61 20.99
N ILE A 129 2.09 5.70 20.36
CA ILE A 129 3.35 6.03 21.01
C ILE A 129 3.42 7.56 21.16
N PRO A 130 3.48 8.10 22.41
CA PRO A 130 3.49 9.54 22.62
C PRO A 130 4.63 10.24 21.87
N GLY A 131 4.29 11.22 21.05
CA GLY A 131 5.25 12.02 20.28
C GLY A 131 5.74 11.37 18.98
N PHE A 132 5.22 10.20 18.58
CA PHE A 132 5.59 9.58 17.31
C PHE A 132 5.10 10.43 16.13
N ARG A 133 6.02 10.79 15.22
CA ARG A 133 5.71 11.52 13.99
C ARG A 133 5.58 10.56 12.82
N VAL A 134 4.38 10.45 12.24
CA VAL A 134 4.12 9.65 11.02
C VAL A 134 4.33 10.43 9.72
N SER A 135 4.81 11.67 9.79
CA SER A 135 5.10 12.50 8.62
C SER A 135 6.52 13.03 8.68
N LEU A 136 7.31 12.67 7.67
CA LEU A 136 8.69 13.10 7.45
C LEU A 136 8.85 13.59 6.01
N SER A 137 9.68 14.60 5.82
CA SER A 137 10.17 14.99 4.49
C SER A 137 11.07 13.91 3.89
N PRO A 138 11.24 13.87 2.55
CA PRO A 138 12.19 12.97 1.90
C PRO A 138 13.62 13.02 2.49
N GLN A 139 14.07 14.21 2.91
CA GLN A 139 15.38 14.42 3.53
C GLN A 139 15.43 13.81 4.94
N GLU A 140 14.41 14.03 5.77
CA GLU A 140 14.29 13.38 7.08
C GLU A 140 14.22 11.85 6.94
N MET A 141 13.53 11.33 5.94
CA MET A 141 13.50 9.89 5.65
C MET A 141 14.90 9.35 5.35
N CYS A 142 15.64 9.99 4.43
CA CYS A 142 17.00 9.59 4.09
C CYS A 142 17.93 9.60 5.32
N SER A 143 17.91 10.69 6.11
CA SER A 143 18.70 10.78 7.35
C SER A 143 18.32 9.70 8.37
N THR A 144 17.03 9.39 8.49
CA THR A 144 16.54 8.34 9.40
C THR A 144 17.01 6.95 8.96
N LEU A 145 16.95 6.65 7.67
CA LEU A 145 17.42 5.38 7.12
C LEU A 145 18.93 5.21 7.24
N GLU A 146 19.71 6.28 7.11
CA GLU A 146 21.16 6.23 7.34
C GLU A 146 21.46 5.89 8.81
N ARG A 147 20.76 6.53 9.75
CA ARG A 147 21.01 6.38 11.20
C ARG A 147 20.41 5.11 11.82
N VAL A 148 19.21 4.72 11.41
CA VAL A 148 18.39 3.68 12.07
C VAL A 148 18.15 2.48 11.16
N GLY A 149 18.19 2.67 9.84
CA GLY A 149 17.91 1.60 8.85
C GLY A 149 16.45 1.51 8.42
N CYS A 150 15.49 2.07 9.16
CA CYS A 150 14.09 2.05 8.79
C CYS A 150 13.32 3.31 9.19
N CYS A 151 12.21 3.57 8.50
CA CYS A 151 11.16 4.49 8.93
C CYS A 151 9.78 3.98 8.47
N ILE A 152 8.72 4.40 9.17
CA ILE A 152 7.34 4.16 8.75
C ILE A 152 6.62 5.51 8.73
N VAL A 153 6.17 5.93 7.55
CA VAL A 153 5.53 7.24 7.32
C VAL A 153 4.22 7.08 6.53
N GLY A 154 3.37 8.10 6.58
CA GLY A 154 2.18 8.18 5.74
C GLY A 154 2.43 8.82 4.38
N GLN A 155 1.40 8.80 3.52
CA GLN A 155 1.39 9.60 2.30
C GLN A 155 1.46 11.10 2.62
N SER A 156 2.07 11.89 1.74
CA SER A 156 2.17 13.35 1.88
C SER A 156 1.79 14.05 0.58
N GLU A 157 1.83 15.38 0.54
CA GLU A 157 1.69 16.13 -0.72
C GLU A 157 2.82 15.82 -1.70
N GLU A 158 4.01 15.47 -1.18
CA GLU A 158 5.15 15.08 -1.98
C GLU A 158 5.16 13.59 -2.34
N LEU A 159 4.58 12.71 -1.51
CA LEU A 159 4.69 11.25 -1.67
C LEU A 159 3.33 10.62 -2.01
N ALA A 160 3.18 10.24 -3.28
CA ALA A 160 1.97 9.63 -3.86
C ALA A 160 0.66 10.42 -3.58
N PRO A 161 0.58 11.72 -3.94
CA PRO A 161 -0.58 12.55 -3.65
C PRO A 161 -1.88 12.07 -4.30
N ALA A 162 -1.83 11.50 -5.51
CA ALA A 162 -3.02 10.91 -6.14
C ALA A 162 -3.60 9.74 -5.32
N ASP A 163 -2.73 8.87 -4.79
CA ASP A 163 -3.16 7.76 -3.93
C ASP A 163 -3.88 8.27 -2.69
N ARG A 164 -3.35 9.31 -2.03
CA ARG A 164 -3.99 9.91 -0.86
C ARG A 164 -5.45 10.32 -1.12
N VAL A 165 -5.69 10.98 -2.25
CA VAL A 165 -7.06 11.43 -2.63
C VAL A 165 -7.95 10.24 -2.99
N LEU A 166 -7.46 9.32 -3.83
CA LEU A 166 -8.24 8.17 -4.27
C LEU A 166 -8.53 7.19 -3.13
N TYR A 167 -7.57 6.95 -2.24
CA TYR A 167 -7.71 6.09 -1.06
C TYR A 167 -8.78 6.62 -0.11
N GLY A 168 -8.75 7.91 0.22
CA GLY A 168 -9.77 8.54 1.07
C GLY A 168 -11.17 8.47 0.47
N LEU A 169 -11.30 8.67 -0.85
CA LEU A 169 -12.59 8.58 -1.54
C LEU A 169 -13.08 7.12 -1.66
N ARG A 170 -12.19 6.14 -1.83
CA ARG A 170 -12.57 4.72 -1.90
C ARG A 170 -13.27 4.23 -0.63
N ASP A 171 -12.79 4.66 0.53
CA ASP A 171 -13.32 4.30 1.84
C ASP A 171 -14.78 4.75 2.01
N VAL A 172 -15.10 5.97 1.56
CA VAL A 172 -16.45 6.56 1.71
C VAL A 172 -17.38 6.34 0.50
N THR A 173 -16.92 5.65 -0.53
CA THR A 173 -17.73 5.35 -1.75
C THR A 173 -17.95 3.86 -1.98
N ALA A 174 -17.55 2.99 -1.04
CA ALA A 174 -17.64 1.53 -1.17
C ALA A 174 -16.97 1.01 -2.46
N THR A 175 -15.79 1.55 -2.79
CA THR A 175 -14.98 1.14 -3.95
C THR A 175 -13.60 0.62 -3.55
N VAL A 176 -13.48 0.15 -2.31
CA VAL A 176 -12.24 -0.45 -1.79
C VAL A 176 -11.94 -1.80 -2.45
N ASP A 177 -12.96 -2.66 -2.59
CA ASP A 177 -12.91 -4.06 -3.01
C ASP A 177 -12.74 -4.26 -4.53
N SER A 178 -11.74 -3.59 -5.12
CA SER A 178 -11.46 -3.65 -6.56
C SER A 178 -9.99 -3.97 -6.81
N VAL A 179 -9.70 -5.13 -7.41
CA VAL A 179 -8.34 -5.61 -7.73
C VAL A 179 -7.47 -4.53 -8.40
N PRO A 180 -7.91 -3.85 -9.49
CA PRO A 180 -7.07 -2.84 -10.13
C PRO A 180 -6.83 -1.60 -9.25
N LEU A 181 -7.82 -1.16 -8.48
CA LEU A 181 -7.67 -0.01 -7.58
C LEU A 181 -6.76 -0.33 -6.40
N ILE A 182 -6.87 -1.53 -5.82
CA ILE A 182 -5.99 -2.00 -4.75
C ILE A 182 -4.56 -2.11 -5.27
N THR A 183 -4.38 -2.73 -6.43
CA THR A 183 -3.08 -2.90 -7.08
C THR A 183 -2.40 -1.57 -7.33
N ALA A 184 -3.10 -0.62 -7.96
CA ALA A 184 -2.57 0.70 -8.22
C ALA A 184 -2.29 1.51 -6.95
N SER A 185 -3.17 1.42 -5.95
CA SER A 185 -2.97 2.02 -4.63
C SER A 185 -1.68 1.52 -3.98
N ILE A 186 -1.52 0.20 -3.85
CA ILE A 186 -0.37 -0.39 -3.17
C ILE A 186 0.92 -0.05 -3.94
N LEU A 187 0.97 -0.37 -5.22
CA LEU A 187 2.21 -0.30 -5.99
C LEU A 187 2.64 1.12 -6.33
N SER A 188 1.72 2.09 -6.38
CA SER A 188 2.11 3.50 -6.58
C SER A 188 2.96 4.02 -5.42
N LYS A 189 2.61 3.66 -4.17
CA LYS A 189 3.43 3.96 -2.98
C LYS A 189 4.79 3.26 -3.05
N LYS A 190 4.80 1.96 -3.33
CA LYS A 190 6.03 1.16 -3.40
C LYS A 190 6.96 1.56 -4.53
N ALA A 191 6.43 2.06 -5.64
CA ALA A 191 7.22 2.65 -6.70
C ALA A 191 7.83 4.01 -6.29
N ALA A 192 7.11 4.85 -5.53
CA ALA A 192 7.65 6.10 -5.01
C ALA A 192 8.82 5.88 -4.02
N GLU A 193 8.85 4.72 -3.35
CA GLU A 193 9.92 4.31 -2.44
C GLU A 193 11.23 3.87 -3.13
N GLN A 194 11.23 3.62 -4.45
CA GLN A 194 12.40 3.11 -5.21
C GLN A 194 13.02 1.84 -4.60
N LEU A 195 12.18 0.82 -4.39
CA LEU A 195 12.57 -0.45 -3.78
C LEU A 195 13.34 -1.37 -4.74
N SER A 196 14.29 -2.13 -4.18
CA SER A 196 14.96 -3.26 -4.84
C SER A 196 14.16 -4.56 -4.76
N ALA A 197 13.37 -4.74 -3.71
CA ALA A 197 12.49 -5.89 -3.53
C ALA A 197 11.26 -5.52 -2.66
N LEU A 198 10.14 -6.20 -2.92
CA LEU A 198 8.89 -6.01 -2.22
C LEU A 198 8.25 -7.37 -1.89
N VAL A 199 7.92 -7.58 -0.62
CA VAL A 199 7.12 -8.74 -0.19
C VAL A 199 5.69 -8.29 0.09
N LEU A 200 4.73 -8.96 -0.53
CA LEU A 200 3.31 -8.69 -0.37
C LEU A 200 2.67 -9.77 0.48
N ASP A 201 1.99 -9.36 1.54
CA ASP A 201 1.23 -10.21 2.44
C ASP A 201 -0.25 -10.05 2.11
N VAL A 202 -0.75 -10.96 1.28
CA VAL A 202 -2.11 -10.91 0.74
C VAL A 202 -3.00 -11.79 1.59
N LYS A 203 -3.88 -11.15 2.34
CA LYS A 203 -4.76 -11.82 3.30
C LYS A 203 -5.95 -12.49 2.61
N PHE A 204 -6.34 -13.66 3.09
CA PHE A 204 -7.63 -14.27 2.75
C PHE A 204 -8.34 -14.83 3.98
N GLY A 205 -9.67 -14.81 4.00
CA GLY A 205 -10.48 -15.37 5.08
C GLY A 205 -11.54 -14.41 5.62
N GLY A 206 -12.19 -14.80 6.71
CA GLY A 206 -13.37 -14.10 7.25
C GLY A 206 -13.17 -12.62 7.60
N ALA A 207 -11.96 -12.22 7.99
CA ALA A 207 -11.62 -10.85 8.36
C ALA A 207 -10.70 -10.14 7.34
N ALA A 208 -10.39 -10.79 6.21
CA ALA A 208 -9.67 -10.17 5.09
C ALA A 208 -10.62 -9.40 4.16
N LEU A 209 -10.04 -8.58 3.29
CA LEU A 209 -10.77 -7.96 2.17
C LEU A 209 -11.35 -9.01 1.20
N TYR A 210 -10.58 -10.06 0.93
CA TYR A 210 -10.98 -11.18 0.08
C TYR A 210 -11.22 -12.44 0.93
N ARG A 211 -12.42 -13.00 0.84
CA ARG A 211 -12.81 -14.16 1.68
C ARG A 211 -12.20 -15.47 1.21
N THR A 212 -12.05 -15.64 -0.11
CA THR A 212 -11.59 -16.91 -0.70
C THR A 212 -10.12 -16.84 -1.05
N ARG A 213 -9.44 -17.99 -0.96
CA ARG A 213 -8.04 -18.10 -1.39
C ARG A 213 -7.86 -17.78 -2.88
N ASP A 214 -8.86 -18.09 -3.71
CA ASP A 214 -8.78 -17.86 -5.15
C ASP A 214 -8.84 -16.38 -5.50
N SER A 215 -9.74 -15.62 -4.89
CA SER A 215 -9.81 -14.16 -5.09
C SER A 215 -8.58 -13.44 -4.54
N ALA A 216 -8.03 -13.90 -3.40
CA ALA A 216 -6.74 -13.41 -2.91
C ALA A 216 -5.57 -13.77 -3.83
N ARG A 217 -5.59 -14.94 -4.49
CA ARG A 217 -4.59 -15.32 -5.48
C ARG A 217 -4.64 -14.41 -6.71
N GLU A 218 -5.83 -14.07 -7.18
CA GLU A 218 -6.01 -13.12 -8.29
C GLU A 218 -5.40 -11.75 -7.97
N LEU A 219 -5.67 -11.21 -6.78
CA LEU A 219 -5.04 -9.97 -6.32
C LEU A 219 -3.51 -10.10 -6.25
N ALA A 220 -3.02 -11.20 -5.67
CA ALA A 220 -1.58 -11.45 -5.55
C ALA A 220 -0.88 -11.52 -6.92
N GLN A 221 -1.52 -12.16 -7.91
CA GLN A 221 -1.02 -12.22 -9.28
C GLN A 221 -0.96 -10.82 -9.91
N SER A 222 -2.03 -10.03 -9.79
CA SER A 222 -2.06 -8.65 -10.29
C SER A 222 -0.96 -7.79 -9.67
N LEU A 223 -0.77 -7.87 -8.35
CA LEU A 223 0.27 -7.13 -7.64
C LEU A 223 1.69 -7.55 -8.06
N VAL A 224 1.95 -8.84 -8.20
CA VAL A 224 3.27 -9.35 -8.62
C VAL A 224 3.56 -8.95 -10.06
N GLU A 225 2.59 -9.12 -10.96
CA GLU A 225 2.74 -8.77 -12.38
C GLU A 225 3.01 -7.27 -12.54
N VAL A 226 2.15 -6.41 -11.98
CA VAL A 226 2.32 -4.95 -12.12
C VAL A 226 3.58 -4.47 -11.39
N GLY A 227 3.89 -5.03 -10.22
CA GLY A 227 5.11 -4.68 -9.47
C GLY A 227 6.38 -5.01 -10.25
N THR A 228 6.41 -6.16 -10.92
CA THR A 228 7.53 -6.57 -11.80
C THR A 228 7.66 -5.61 -12.98
N HIS A 229 6.56 -5.22 -13.62
CA HIS A 229 6.59 -4.25 -14.72
C HIS A 229 7.03 -2.85 -14.27
N LEU A 230 6.82 -2.49 -13.00
CA LEU A 230 7.35 -1.26 -12.39
C LEU A 230 8.84 -1.34 -12.05
N GLY A 231 9.50 -2.49 -12.28
CA GLY A 231 10.93 -2.68 -12.04
C GLY A 231 11.26 -3.13 -10.62
N ILE A 232 10.27 -3.55 -9.82
CA ILE A 232 10.45 -4.01 -8.44
C ILE A 232 10.44 -5.54 -8.44
N ARG A 233 11.41 -6.17 -7.76
CA ARG A 233 11.36 -7.63 -7.52
C ARG A 233 10.27 -7.93 -6.50
N THR A 234 9.13 -8.41 -6.98
CA THR A 234 7.92 -8.55 -6.16
C THR A 234 7.57 -10.01 -5.95
N VAL A 235 7.32 -10.39 -4.69
CA VAL A 235 6.80 -11.71 -4.31
C VAL A 235 5.56 -11.52 -3.44
N ALA A 236 4.59 -12.43 -3.55
CA ALA A 236 3.41 -12.42 -2.70
C ALA A 236 3.27 -13.72 -1.91
N VAL A 237 2.93 -13.58 -0.63
CA VAL A 237 2.58 -14.66 0.30
C VAL A 237 1.09 -14.54 0.60
N LEU A 238 0.36 -15.64 0.38
CA LEU A 238 -1.05 -15.73 0.79
C LEU A 238 -1.12 -16.18 2.24
N SER A 239 -1.65 -15.35 3.13
CA SER A 239 -1.78 -15.67 4.55
C SER A 239 -3.23 -15.64 5.02
N ARG A 240 -3.57 -16.52 5.98
CA ARG A 240 -4.93 -16.65 6.51
C ARG A 240 -5.27 -15.49 7.44
N MET A 241 -6.53 -15.09 7.42
CA MET A 241 -7.12 -14.03 8.23
C MET A 241 -8.55 -14.41 8.63
N ASP A 242 -8.75 -15.68 9.00
CA ASP A 242 -10.03 -16.17 9.54
C ASP A 242 -10.22 -15.76 11.01
N GLN A 243 -9.12 -15.46 11.68
CA GLN A 243 -9.05 -14.98 13.06
C GLN A 243 -8.05 -13.81 13.10
N PRO A 244 -8.15 -12.90 14.08
CA PRO A 244 -7.14 -11.89 14.29
C PRO A 244 -5.74 -12.50 14.40
N LEU A 245 -4.73 -11.83 13.84
CA LEU A 245 -3.34 -12.23 14.01
C LEU A 245 -2.86 -11.86 15.42
N GLY A 246 -2.23 -12.79 16.12
CA GLY A 246 -1.82 -12.63 17.51
C GLY A 246 -3.01 -12.62 18.48
N ARG A 247 -2.86 -11.94 19.63
CA ARG A 247 -3.89 -11.88 20.69
C ARG A 247 -4.43 -10.48 20.91
N ALA A 248 -3.74 -9.46 20.41
CA ALA A 248 -4.16 -8.06 20.53
C ALA A 248 -4.86 -7.53 19.28
N VAL A 249 -5.97 -6.81 19.44
CA VAL A 249 -6.62 -6.03 18.38
C VAL A 249 -6.83 -4.61 18.89
N GLY A 250 -6.32 -3.62 18.18
CA GLY A 250 -6.39 -2.21 18.57
C GLY A 250 -5.13 -1.44 18.16
N ASN A 251 -4.84 -0.35 18.87
CA ASN A 251 -3.68 0.49 18.58
C ASN A 251 -2.53 0.20 19.55
N SER A 252 -2.60 0.74 20.78
CA SER A 252 -1.56 0.56 21.81
C SER A 252 -1.32 -0.90 22.18
N LEU A 253 -2.37 -1.72 22.28
CA LEU A 253 -2.24 -3.15 22.56
C LEU A 253 -1.44 -3.89 21.49
N GLU A 254 -1.61 -3.51 20.21
CA GLU A 254 -0.87 -4.09 19.11
C GLU A 254 0.61 -3.64 19.08
N VAL A 255 0.90 -2.42 19.55
CA VAL A 255 2.28 -1.96 19.78
C VAL A 255 2.95 -2.80 20.87
N LEU A 256 2.27 -3.03 21.99
CA LEU A 256 2.82 -3.84 23.09
C LEU A 256 3.12 -5.29 22.65
N GLU A 257 2.21 -5.91 21.90
CA GLU A 257 2.41 -7.28 21.39
C GLU A 257 3.53 -7.34 20.33
N ALA A 258 3.72 -6.29 19.53
CA ALA A 258 4.85 -6.19 18.61
C ALA A 258 6.20 -6.09 19.37
N LEU A 259 6.25 -5.34 20.48
CA LEU A 259 7.44 -5.28 21.34
C LEU A 259 7.74 -6.65 21.97
N GLU A 260 6.72 -7.36 22.47
CA GLU A 260 6.88 -8.72 23.01
C GLU A 260 7.45 -9.68 21.96
N CYS A 261 7.02 -9.54 20.70
CA CYS A 261 7.56 -10.30 19.58
C CYS A 261 9.05 -9.99 19.32
N LEU A 262 9.46 -8.72 19.41
CA LEU A 262 10.84 -8.28 19.23
C LEU A 262 11.76 -8.75 20.37
N ASP A 263 11.24 -8.89 21.59
CA ASP A 263 11.94 -9.47 22.74
C ASP A 263 12.08 -11.01 22.63
N GLY A 264 11.62 -11.61 21.54
CA GLY A 264 11.67 -13.06 21.28
C GLY A 264 10.48 -13.85 21.82
N GLY A 265 9.55 -13.18 22.50
CA GLY A 265 8.28 -13.71 22.99
C GLY A 265 7.12 -13.49 22.00
N GLY A 266 5.91 -13.28 22.50
CA GLY A 266 4.74 -12.98 21.68
C GLY A 266 4.04 -14.22 21.07
N PRO A 267 2.89 -14.01 20.42
CA PRO A 267 2.13 -15.08 19.80
C PRO A 267 2.90 -15.83 18.70
N PRO A 268 2.84 -17.18 18.66
CA PRO A 268 3.59 -17.97 17.68
C PRO A 268 3.24 -17.67 16.22
N ASP A 269 1.98 -17.38 15.92
CA ASP A 269 1.48 -17.05 14.59
C ASP A 269 2.02 -15.71 14.09
N LEU A 270 2.10 -14.70 14.95
CA LEU A 270 2.74 -13.42 14.64
C LEU A 270 4.23 -13.63 14.31
N ARG A 271 4.96 -14.35 15.16
CA ARG A 271 6.39 -14.62 14.95
C ARG A 271 6.65 -15.38 13.66
N GLN A 272 5.87 -16.45 13.41
CA GLN A 272 5.99 -17.26 12.21
C GLN A 272 5.76 -16.41 10.95
N LEU A 273 4.79 -15.51 10.98
CA LEU A 273 4.50 -14.66 9.83
C LEU A 273 5.59 -13.60 9.63
N VAL A 274 6.11 -12.99 10.71
CA VAL A 274 7.26 -12.06 10.62
C VAL A 274 8.44 -12.76 9.95
N THR A 275 8.85 -13.93 10.43
CA THR A 275 10.02 -14.64 9.87
C THR A 275 9.78 -15.21 8.47
N ALA A 276 8.54 -15.57 8.12
CA ALA A 276 8.22 -16.04 6.77
C ALA A 276 8.27 -14.92 5.73
N LEU A 277 8.08 -13.67 6.14
CA LEU A 277 8.04 -12.52 5.24
C LEU A 277 9.39 -11.79 5.13
N GLY A 278 10.32 -12.00 6.07
CA GLY A 278 11.66 -11.41 6.06
C GLY A 278 12.40 -11.57 7.38
#